data_AF-A0A8J6FPL9-F1
#
_entry.id   AF-A0A8J6FPL9-F1
#
_cell.length_a   1.000
_cell.length_b   1.000
_cell.length_c   1.000
_cell.angle_alpha   90.00
_cell.angle_beta   90.00
_cell.angle_gamma   90.00
#
_symmetry.space_group_name_H-M   'P 1'
#
loop_
_entity.id
_entity.type
_entity.pdbx_description
1 polymer ?
#
loop_
_entity_poly.entity_id
_entity_poly.type
_entity_poly.pdbx_seq_one_letter_code
_entity_poly.pdbx_strand_id
1 'polypeptide(L)'
;MIRLWELRSVAFTRAVFVEFFATLLFVMFGIGSSLNWPGAPPSVLQVALAFGLGIGTLVQAFGHVSGAHINPAVTLAFMVGSHISFLRAVFYVGAQLLGAVSGAAIIQGLTPFEVRGNLSVNGLFNHTDAGNAFVLELFLTLQLILCIFASTDDRRTDSVGSPALSIGLSVTFGHLLGIYYTGCSMNPARSFAPAIVTGIFNAHWVFWLGPMCGATLGSLMYHFILIPNTKTFSERIAILRGELQPEEDWEERDIRRRQSVELHSPHTISR
;
A
#
# COMPACT_ATOMS: atom_id res chain seq x y z
N MET A 1 -11.96 18.25 -18.56
CA MET A 1 -11.41 17.32 -19.55
C MET A 1 -10.18 16.70 -18.93
N ILE A 2 -10.11 15.39 -18.74
CA ILE A 2 -8.94 14.71 -18.15
C ILE A 2 -7.76 14.87 -19.13
N ARG A 3 -6.62 15.40 -18.69
CA ARG A 3 -5.47 15.63 -19.59
C ARG A 3 -4.55 14.41 -19.61
N LEU A 4 -4.32 13.84 -20.80
CA LEU A 4 -3.56 12.60 -21.03
C LEU A 4 -2.03 12.77 -20.97
N TRP A 5 -1.51 13.96 -20.68
CA TRP A 5 -0.06 14.20 -20.72
C TRP A 5 0.69 13.37 -19.66
N GLU A 6 0.08 13.14 -18.51
CA GLU A 6 0.65 12.33 -17.42
C GLU A 6 1.00 10.92 -17.93
N LEU A 7 0.14 10.33 -18.78
CA LEU A 7 0.33 8.99 -19.35
C LEU A 7 1.53 8.89 -20.29
N ARG A 8 2.01 10.02 -20.82
CA ARG A 8 3.17 10.08 -21.73
C ARG A 8 4.49 10.26 -20.99
N SER A 9 4.46 10.47 -19.66
CA SER A 9 5.67 10.70 -18.88
C SER A 9 6.36 9.37 -18.53
N VAL A 10 7.68 9.35 -18.67
CA VAL A 10 8.50 8.18 -18.30
C VAL A 10 8.38 7.89 -16.80
N ALA A 11 8.28 8.94 -15.97
CA ALA A 11 8.11 8.80 -14.53
C ALA A 11 6.78 8.09 -14.19
N PHE A 12 5.69 8.41 -14.89
CA PHE A 12 4.41 7.73 -14.72
C PHE A 12 4.51 6.25 -15.06
N THR A 13 5.07 5.91 -16.23
CA THR A 13 5.23 4.50 -16.63
C THR A 13 6.10 3.72 -15.64
N ARG A 14 7.20 4.31 -15.16
CA ARG A 14 8.05 3.71 -14.11
C ARG A 14 7.28 3.48 -12.82
N ALA A 15 6.50 4.47 -12.39
CA ALA A 15 5.71 4.36 -11.16
C ALA A 15 4.64 3.25 -11.26
N VAL A 16 3.94 3.13 -12.39
CA VAL A 16 2.97 2.05 -12.64
C VAL A 16 3.65 0.68 -12.65
N PHE A 17 4.82 0.55 -13.30
CA PHE A 17 5.60 -0.69 -13.27
C PHE A 17 6.03 -1.05 -11.84
N VAL A 18 6.46 -0.06 -11.06
CA VAL A 18 6.86 -0.27 -9.67
C VAL A 18 5.68 -0.74 -8.81
N GLU A 19 4.48 -0.18 -8.98
CA GLU A 19 3.29 -0.67 -8.27
C GLU A 19 2.96 -2.13 -8.63
N PHE A 20 3.08 -2.50 -9.92
CA PHE A 20 2.94 -3.90 -10.33
C PHE A 20 3.98 -4.79 -9.64
N PHE A 21 5.26 -4.41 -9.73
CA PHE A 21 6.36 -5.25 -9.25
C PHE A 21 6.41 -5.35 -7.72
N ALA A 22 6.16 -4.25 -7.02
CA ALA A 22 6.11 -4.23 -5.57
C ALA A 22 4.94 -5.06 -5.04
N THR A 23 3.74 -4.97 -5.63
CA THR A 23 2.62 -5.83 -5.21
C THR A 23 2.85 -7.30 -5.53
N LEU A 24 3.52 -7.62 -6.65
CA LEU A 24 3.96 -8.98 -6.96
C LEU A 24 4.83 -9.53 -5.85
N LEU A 25 5.90 -8.82 -5.47
CA LEU A 25 6.81 -9.25 -4.41
C LEU A 25 6.09 -9.37 -3.08
N PHE A 26 5.30 -8.35 -2.71
CA PHE A 26 4.53 -8.35 -1.47
C PHE A 26 3.64 -9.58 -1.33
N VAL A 27 2.87 -9.89 -2.37
CA VAL A 27 1.93 -11.03 -2.34
C VAL A 27 2.67 -12.35 -2.38
N MET A 28 3.72 -12.48 -3.20
CA MET A 28 4.54 -13.69 -3.27
C MET A 28 5.15 -14.03 -1.90
N PHE A 29 5.82 -13.08 -1.26
CA PHE A 29 6.45 -13.29 0.05
C PHE A 29 5.43 -13.42 1.19
N GLY A 30 4.40 -12.59 1.20
CA GLY A 30 3.36 -12.62 2.23
C GLY A 30 2.59 -13.93 2.24
N ILE A 31 2.09 -14.36 1.08
CA ILE A 31 1.39 -15.65 0.94
C ILE A 31 2.36 -16.79 1.28
N GLY A 32 3.53 -16.86 0.64
CA GLY A 32 4.47 -17.95 0.86
C GLY A 32 4.86 -18.15 2.33
N SER A 33 5.02 -17.05 3.07
CA SER A 33 5.37 -17.06 4.49
C SER A 33 4.21 -17.45 5.42
N SER A 34 2.98 -17.47 4.91
CA SER A 34 1.76 -17.79 5.67
C SER A 34 1.16 -19.15 5.35
N LEU A 35 1.77 -19.92 4.44
CA LEU A 35 1.34 -21.27 4.13
C LEU A 35 1.63 -22.23 5.30
N ASN A 36 0.83 -23.29 5.40
CA ASN A 36 0.98 -24.30 6.45
C ASN A 36 2.12 -25.29 6.13
N TRP A 37 3.37 -24.85 6.35
CA TRP A 37 4.56 -25.67 6.13
C TRP A 37 4.62 -26.86 7.11
N PRO A 38 4.68 -28.12 6.63
CA PRO A 38 4.77 -29.30 7.49
C PRO A 38 6.00 -29.25 8.39
N GLY A 39 5.81 -29.59 9.67
CA GLY A 39 6.89 -29.58 10.69
C GLY A 39 7.23 -28.20 11.26
N ALA A 40 6.82 -27.10 10.61
CA ALA A 40 7.05 -25.74 11.08
C ALA A 40 5.90 -24.80 10.65
N PRO A 41 4.66 -25.02 11.14
CA PRO A 41 3.53 -24.15 10.81
C PRO A 41 3.80 -22.72 11.29
N PRO A 42 3.45 -21.69 10.50
CA PRO A 42 3.78 -20.32 10.84
C PRO A 42 2.95 -19.82 12.03
N SER A 43 3.60 -19.13 12.96
CA SER A 43 2.90 -18.43 14.05
C SER A 43 2.25 -17.13 13.57
N VAL A 44 1.25 -16.62 14.29
CA VAL A 44 0.62 -15.33 14.01
C VAL A 44 1.66 -14.20 13.95
N LEU A 45 2.63 -14.18 14.87
CA LEU A 45 3.70 -13.18 14.87
C LEU A 45 4.61 -13.31 13.65
N GLN A 46 4.97 -14.53 13.23
CA GLN A 46 5.77 -14.76 12.04
C GLN A 46 5.06 -14.25 10.78
N VAL A 47 3.77 -14.56 10.62
CA VAL A 47 2.98 -14.05 9.50
C VAL A 47 2.89 -12.52 9.56
N ALA A 48 2.56 -11.96 10.72
CA ALA A 48 2.44 -10.52 10.89
C ALA A 48 3.75 -9.78 10.52
N LEU A 49 4.89 -10.28 11.00
CA LEU A 49 6.20 -9.72 10.66
C LEU A 49 6.53 -9.89 9.18
N ALA A 50 6.21 -11.03 8.56
CA ALA A 50 6.48 -11.23 7.13
C ALA A 50 5.74 -10.21 6.26
N PHE A 51 4.46 -9.98 6.53
CA PHE A 51 3.67 -8.97 5.80
C PHE A 51 4.14 -7.55 6.11
N GLY A 52 4.39 -7.23 7.38
CA GLY A 52 4.80 -5.89 7.78
C GLY A 52 6.21 -5.51 7.32
N LEU A 53 7.19 -6.39 7.51
CA LEU A 53 8.55 -6.19 6.99
C LEU A 53 8.55 -6.18 5.45
N GLY A 54 7.69 -6.97 4.80
CA GLY A 54 7.50 -6.92 3.36
C GLY A 54 7.08 -5.52 2.89
N ILE A 55 6.04 -4.94 3.49
CA ILE A 55 5.61 -3.57 3.17
C ILE A 55 6.68 -2.55 3.51
N GLY A 56 7.28 -2.61 4.71
CA GLY A 56 8.31 -1.65 5.10
C GLY A 56 9.52 -1.68 4.16
N THR A 57 9.95 -2.87 3.75
CA THR A 57 11.05 -3.04 2.78
C THR A 57 10.68 -2.45 1.43
N LEU A 58 9.48 -2.72 0.93
CA LEU A 58 9.04 -2.25 -0.39
C LEU A 58 8.80 -0.74 -0.39
N VAL A 59 8.28 -0.16 0.69
CA VAL A 59 8.17 1.30 0.85
C VAL A 59 9.56 1.94 0.86
N GLN A 60 10.54 1.35 1.56
CA GLN A 60 11.91 1.84 1.55
C GLN A 60 12.54 1.76 0.15
N ALA A 61 12.33 0.64 -0.56
CA ALA A 61 12.93 0.39 -1.86
C ALA A 61 12.28 1.20 -2.99
N PHE A 62 10.98 1.45 -2.92
CA PHE A 62 10.20 1.92 -4.06
C PHE A 62 9.34 3.17 -3.78
N GLY A 63 9.27 3.63 -2.53
CA GLY A 63 8.49 4.82 -2.16
C GLY A 63 8.91 6.06 -2.92
N HIS A 64 10.22 6.21 -3.15
CA HIS A 64 10.79 7.28 -3.97
C HIS A 64 10.63 7.07 -5.49
N VAL A 65 9.78 6.15 -5.97
CA VAL A 65 9.48 6.03 -7.40
C VAL A 65 7.98 6.13 -7.65
N SER A 66 7.16 5.43 -6.85
CA SER A 66 5.71 5.42 -7.04
C SER A 66 4.90 5.99 -5.87
N GLY A 67 5.53 6.25 -4.72
CA GLY A 67 4.83 6.40 -3.43
C GLY A 67 4.58 5.07 -2.72
N ALA A 68 4.88 3.93 -3.37
CA ALA A 68 4.74 2.58 -2.85
C ALA A 68 3.37 2.32 -2.19
N HIS A 69 2.29 2.54 -2.94
CA HIS A 69 0.95 2.32 -2.42
C HIS A 69 0.69 0.83 -2.18
N ILE A 70 1.04 -0.01 -3.15
CA ILE A 70 1.06 -1.49 -3.09
C ILE A 70 -0.33 -2.08 -2.73
N ASN A 71 -1.37 -1.25 -2.74
CA ASN A 71 -2.68 -1.52 -2.15
C ASN A 71 -3.73 -0.61 -2.79
N PRO A 72 -4.82 -1.19 -3.35
CA PRO A 72 -5.92 -0.41 -3.90
C PRO A 72 -6.59 0.52 -2.89
N ALA A 73 -6.70 0.11 -1.63
CA ALA A 73 -7.29 0.93 -0.57
C ALA A 73 -6.40 2.13 -0.22
N VAL A 74 -5.08 1.95 -0.14
CA VAL A 74 -4.13 3.07 0.03
C VAL A 74 -4.20 4.01 -1.16
N THR A 75 -4.27 3.48 -2.38
CA THR A 75 -4.40 4.29 -3.60
C THR A 75 -5.69 5.12 -3.60
N LEU A 76 -6.81 4.52 -3.19
CA LEU A 76 -8.06 5.25 -2.99
C LEU A 76 -7.90 6.36 -1.93
N ALA A 77 -7.27 6.07 -0.79
CA ALA A 77 -7.06 7.07 0.27
C ALA A 77 -6.27 8.29 -0.25
N PHE A 78 -5.20 8.07 -1.01
CA PHE A 78 -4.41 9.16 -1.62
C PHE A 78 -5.23 9.94 -2.65
N MET A 79 -6.08 9.28 -3.45
CA MET A 79 -6.98 9.96 -4.38
C MET A 79 -8.01 10.82 -3.65
N VAL A 80 -8.66 10.29 -2.61
CA VAL A 80 -9.62 11.02 -1.76
C VAL A 80 -8.94 12.22 -1.07
N GLY A 81 -7.71 12.04 -0.62
CA GLY A 81 -6.89 13.09 -0.02
C GLY A 81 -6.39 14.15 -1.01
N SER A 82 -6.68 13.99 -2.30
CA SER A 82 -6.18 14.84 -3.40
C SER A 82 -4.65 14.87 -3.48
N HIS A 83 -4.02 13.69 -3.35
CA HIS A 83 -2.57 13.48 -3.49
C HIS A 83 -2.16 12.75 -4.77
N ILE A 84 -3.12 12.19 -5.51
CA ILE A 84 -2.87 11.61 -6.83
C ILE A 84 -4.03 11.94 -7.78
N SER A 85 -3.76 11.92 -9.08
CA SER A 85 -4.80 12.04 -10.10
C SER A 85 -5.68 10.80 -10.15
N PHE A 86 -6.90 10.97 -10.67
CA PHE A 86 -7.81 9.84 -10.91
C PHE A 86 -7.20 8.82 -11.88
N LEU A 87 -6.52 9.28 -12.94
CA LEU A 87 -5.86 8.39 -13.88
C LEU A 87 -4.77 7.58 -13.21
N ARG A 88 -3.90 8.21 -12.42
CA ARG A 88 -2.87 7.49 -11.66
C ARG A 88 -3.47 6.45 -10.75
N ALA A 89 -4.56 6.79 -10.04
CA ALA A 89 -5.25 5.84 -9.18
C ALA A 89 -5.72 4.61 -9.94
N VAL A 90 -6.35 4.78 -11.11
CA VAL A 90 -6.83 3.67 -11.95
C VAL A 90 -5.68 2.78 -12.43
N PHE A 91 -4.59 3.38 -12.94
CA PHE A 91 -3.43 2.61 -13.42
C PHE A 91 -2.70 1.91 -12.28
N TYR A 92 -2.58 2.53 -11.11
CA TYR A 92 -2.00 1.91 -9.92
C TYR A 92 -2.82 0.70 -9.48
N VAL A 93 -4.15 0.85 -9.37
CA VAL A 93 -5.03 -0.27 -8.98
C VAL A 93 -4.93 -1.42 -9.98
N GLY A 94 -4.96 -1.13 -11.29
CA GLY A 94 -4.78 -2.15 -12.32
C GLY A 94 -3.43 -2.88 -12.20
N ALA A 95 -2.35 -2.12 -12.03
CA ALA A 95 -1.01 -2.66 -11.84
C ALA A 95 -0.90 -3.52 -10.57
N GLN A 96 -1.43 -3.05 -9.44
CA GLN A 96 -1.44 -3.76 -8.16
C GLN A 96 -2.19 -5.09 -8.27
N LEU A 97 -3.37 -5.12 -8.91
CA LEU A 97 -4.13 -6.35 -9.09
C LEU A 97 -3.41 -7.37 -9.97
N LEU A 98 -2.84 -6.92 -11.11
CA LEU A 98 -2.07 -7.78 -12.00
C LEU A 98 -0.79 -8.29 -11.33
N GLY A 99 -0.10 -7.42 -10.58
CA GLY A 99 1.09 -7.76 -9.82
C GLY A 99 0.79 -8.80 -8.75
N ALA A 100 -0.25 -8.56 -7.96
CA ALA A 100 -0.73 -9.47 -6.92
C ALA A 100 -1.03 -10.86 -7.49
N VAL A 101 -1.82 -10.95 -8.56
CA VAL A 101 -2.17 -12.24 -9.20
C VAL A 101 -0.91 -12.95 -9.72
N SER A 102 0.03 -12.20 -10.31
CA SER A 102 1.31 -12.75 -10.77
C SER A 102 2.12 -13.32 -9.60
N GLY A 103 2.20 -12.59 -8.48
CA GLY A 103 2.90 -13.04 -7.27
C GLY A 103 2.28 -14.30 -6.66
N ALA A 104 0.94 -14.36 -6.60
CA ALA A 104 0.21 -15.54 -6.12
C ALA A 104 0.39 -16.76 -7.04
N ALA A 105 0.38 -16.56 -8.36
CA ALA A 105 0.62 -17.65 -9.32
C ALA A 105 2.07 -18.17 -9.24
N ILE A 106 3.05 -17.28 -9.12
CA ILE A 106 4.46 -17.65 -8.95
C ILE A 106 4.65 -18.48 -7.68
N ILE A 107 4.16 -18.00 -6.52
CA ILE A 107 4.34 -18.75 -5.27
C ILE A 107 3.60 -20.09 -5.32
N GLN A 108 2.40 -20.16 -5.90
CA GLN A 108 1.70 -21.44 -6.09
C GLN A 108 2.54 -22.43 -6.93
N GLY A 109 3.17 -21.96 -8.02
CA GLY A 109 4.02 -22.78 -8.88
C GLY A 109 5.28 -23.29 -8.18
N LEU A 110 5.90 -22.46 -7.34
CA LEU A 110 7.10 -22.80 -6.58
C LEU A 110 6.82 -23.70 -5.38
N THR A 111 5.62 -23.63 -4.80
CA THR A 111 5.25 -24.39 -3.60
C THR A 111 4.88 -25.84 -3.94
N PRO A 112 5.39 -26.84 -3.19
CA PRO A 112 4.97 -28.25 -3.31
C PRO A 112 3.46 -28.44 -3.09
N PHE A 113 2.85 -29.39 -3.79
CA PHE A 113 1.38 -29.55 -3.83
C PHE A 113 0.76 -29.69 -2.44
N GLU A 114 1.40 -30.47 -1.57
CA GLU A 114 0.99 -30.76 -0.20
C GLU A 114 1.00 -29.54 0.74
N VAL A 115 1.74 -28.47 0.39
CA VAL A 115 1.84 -27.24 1.19
C VAL A 115 0.90 -26.14 0.69
N ARG A 116 0.54 -26.15 -0.60
CA ARG A 116 -0.25 -25.09 -1.25
C ARG A 116 -1.53 -24.76 -0.50
N GLY A 117 -2.24 -25.77 -0.01
CA GLY A 117 -3.52 -25.62 0.67
C GLY A 117 -4.49 -24.73 -0.12
N ASN A 118 -5.07 -23.74 0.55
CA ASN A 118 -5.92 -22.72 -0.07
C ASN A 118 -5.15 -21.45 -0.49
N LEU A 119 -3.82 -21.51 -0.56
CA LEU A 119 -2.93 -20.39 -0.92
C LEU A 119 -3.12 -19.14 -0.04
N SER A 120 -3.43 -19.35 1.25
CA SER A 120 -3.64 -18.28 2.23
C SER A 120 -4.68 -17.25 1.79
N VAL A 121 -5.76 -17.71 1.15
CA VAL A 121 -6.94 -16.86 0.88
C VAL A 121 -7.49 -16.30 2.20
N ASN A 122 -7.87 -15.03 2.16
CA ASN A 122 -8.67 -14.45 3.23
C ASN A 122 -10.05 -15.11 3.26
N GLY A 123 -10.57 -15.30 4.47
CA GLY A 123 -11.86 -15.95 4.71
C GLY A 123 -12.47 -15.42 6.00
N LEU A 124 -13.53 -16.06 6.47
CA LEU A 124 -14.10 -15.77 7.79
C LEU A 124 -13.70 -16.90 8.74
N PHE A 125 -13.03 -16.56 9.84
CA PHE A 125 -12.48 -17.51 10.79
C PHE A 125 -13.14 -17.37 12.17
N ASN A 126 -13.00 -18.40 13.00
CA ASN A 126 -13.45 -18.41 14.40
C ASN A 126 -14.92 -17.97 14.59
N HIS A 127 -15.79 -18.42 13.70
CA HIS A 127 -17.24 -18.11 13.72
C HIS A 127 -17.57 -16.60 13.59
N THR A 128 -16.66 -15.81 13.05
CA THR A 128 -16.90 -14.38 12.75
C THR A 128 -17.86 -14.26 11.57
N ASP A 129 -18.94 -13.51 11.72
CA ASP A 129 -19.84 -13.18 10.61
C ASP A 129 -19.26 -12.07 9.71
N ALA A 130 -19.81 -11.93 8.51
CA ALA A 130 -19.31 -10.99 7.51
C ALA A 130 -19.43 -9.52 7.94
N GLY A 131 -20.42 -9.16 8.76
CA GLY A 131 -20.60 -7.79 9.25
C GLY A 131 -19.51 -7.41 10.24
N ASN A 132 -19.24 -8.28 11.22
CA ASN A 132 -18.15 -8.09 12.17
C ASN A 132 -16.77 -8.09 11.48
N ALA A 133 -16.56 -8.97 10.50
CA ALA A 133 -15.33 -8.99 9.71
C ALA A 133 -15.14 -7.71 8.88
N PHE A 134 -16.21 -7.15 8.32
CA PHE A 134 -16.18 -5.86 7.61
C PHE A 134 -15.76 -4.72 8.54
N VAL A 135 -16.37 -4.62 9.74
CA VAL A 135 -16.01 -3.57 10.71
C VAL A 135 -14.56 -3.70 11.15
N LEU A 136 -14.08 -4.93 11.36
CA LEU A 136 -12.69 -5.17 11.70
C LEU A 136 -11.75 -4.68 10.58
N GLU A 137 -11.94 -5.14 9.33
CA GLU A 137 -11.09 -4.75 8.19
C GLU A 137 -11.10 -3.23 7.94
N LEU A 138 -12.23 -2.57 8.21
CA LEU A 138 -12.32 -1.11 8.21
C LEU A 138 -11.33 -0.49 9.20
N PHE A 139 -11.33 -0.92 10.46
CA PHE A 139 -10.43 -0.35 11.48
C PHE A 139 -8.97 -0.72 11.26
N LEU A 140 -8.67 -1.94 10.81
CA LEU A 140 -7.32 -2.37 10.45
C LEU A 140 -6.75 -1.49 9.35
N THR A 141 -7.54 -1.16 8.33
CA THR A 141 -7.09 -0.32 7.23
C THR A 141 -7.06 1.16 7.60
N LEU A 142 -8.01 1.63 8.43
CA LEU A 142 -8.03 3.00 8.92
C LEU A 142 -6.75 3.36 9.66
N GLN A 143 -6.31 2.52 10.61
CA GLN A 143 -5.08 2.80 11.35
C GLN A 143 -3.86 2.80 10.43
N LEU A 144 -3.86 1.97 9.37
CA LEU A 144 -2.77 1.95 8.39
C LEU A 144 -2.72 3.27 7.63
N ILE A 145 -3.86 3.75 7.15
CA ILE A 145 -3.92 5.01 6.40
C ILE A 145 -3.52 6.21 7.26
N LEU A 146 -3.94 6.27 8.52
CA LEU A 146 -3.50 7.32 9.44
C LEU A 146 -1.99 7.29 9.65
N CYS A 147 -1.40 6.10 9.79
CA CYS A 147 0.05 5.93 9.92
C CYS A 147 0.78 6.35 8.64
N ILE A 148 0.30 5.96 7.46
CA ILE A 148 0.91 6.34 6.18
C ILE A 148 0.91 7.85 6.04
N PHE A 149 -0.25 8.51 6.14
CA PHE A 149 -0.30 9.96 5.97
C PHE A 149 0.54 10.69 7.02
N ALA A 150 0.50 10.28 8.30
CA ALA A 150 1.35 10.88 9.33
C ALA A 150 2.87 10.68 9.12
N SER A 151 3.25 9.66 8.35
CA SER A 151 4.65 9.33 8.06
C SER A 151 5.15 9.95 6.76
N THR A 152 4.24 10.37 5.88
CA THR A 152 4.55 10.96 4.57
C THR A 152 4.07 12.41 4.43
N ASP A 153 3.71 13.06 5.55
CA ASP A 153 3.27 14.45 5.55
C ASP A 153 4.48 15.39 5.69
N ASP A 154 4.82 16.08 4.61
CA ASP A 154 5.92 17.04 4.56
C ASP A 154 5.71 18.27 5.48
N ARG A 155 4.50 18.47 6.01
CA ARG A 155 4.18 19.53 7.00
C ARG A 155 4.63 19.18 8.41
N ARG A 156 4.97 17.92 8.66
CA ARG A 156 5.37 17.44 9.98
C ARG A 156 6.80 17.91 10.29
N THR A 157 6.96 18.57 11.43
CA THR A 157 8.24 19.20 11.82
C THR A 157 9.02 18.42 12.88
N ASP A 158 8.38 17.50 13.59
CA ASP A 158 9.04 16.59 14.52
C ASP A 158 9.71 15.40 13.79
N SER A 159 10.69 14.76 14.44
CA SER A 159 11.43 13.65 13.85
C SER A 159 10.50 12.46 13.56
N VAL A 160 10.28 12.18 12.27
CA VAL A 160 9.43 11.07 11.79
C VAL A 160 10.09 9.70 11.99
N GLY A 161 11.41 9.67 12.24
CA GLY A 161 12.17 8.42 12.28
C GLY A 161 12.23 7.78 10.90
N SER A 162 11.82 6.52 10.79
CA SER A 162 11.75 5.80 9.50
C SER A 162 10.28 5.62 9.07
N PRO A 163 9.78 6.40 8.09
CA PRO A 163 8.43 6.22 7.55
C PRO A 163 8.18 4.79 7.08
N ALA A 164 9.16 4.20 6.39
CA ALA A 164 9.07 2.84 5.86
C ALA A 164 8.89 1.81 6.98
N LEU A 165 9.69 1.90 8.06
CA LEU A 165 9.56 0.98 9.18
C LEU A 165 8.24 1.19 9.94
N SER A 166 7.84 2.44 10.18
CA SER A 166 6.56 2.75 10.84
C SER A 166 5.37 2.18 10.08
N ILE A 167 5.34 2.36 8.75
CA ILE A 167 4.28 1.81 7.89
C ILE A 167 4.31 0.27 7.89
N GLY A 168 5.51 -0.33 7.81
CA GLY A 168 5.65 -1.79 7.89
C GLY A 168 5.15 -2.37 9.21
N LEU A 169 5.55 -1.78 10.34
CA LEU A 169 5.09 -2.19 11.67
C LEU A 169 3.59 -1.91 11.88
N SER A 170 3.03 -0.91 11.20
CA SER A 170 1.59 -0.66 11.15
C SER A 170 0.83 -1.85 10.53
N VAL A 171 1.36 -2.41 9.45
CA VAL A 171 0.81 -3.64 8.83
C VAL A 171 0.99 -4.84 9.75
N THR A 172 2.15 -5.00 10.42
CA THR A 172 2.34 -6.03 11.46
C THR A 172 1.27 -5.91 12.54
N PHE A 173 1.03 -4.70 13.05
CA PHE A 173 0.04 -4.42 14.09
C PHE A 173 -1.36 -4.86 13.67
N GLY A 174 -1.77 -4.53 12.44
CA GLY A 174 -3.04 -4.98 11.90
C GLY A 174 -3.12 -6.51 11.79
N HIS A 175 -2.05 -7.18 11.37
CA HIS A 175 -2.01 -8.65 11.25
C HIS A 175 -2.09 -9.37 12.61
N LEU A 176 -1.47 -8.83 13.65
CA LEU A 176 -1.51 -9.41 15.01
C LEU A 176 -2.94 -9.59 15.52
N LEU A 177 -3.88 -8.76 15.07
CA LEU A 177 -5.30 -8.90 15.38
C LEU A 177 -6.08 -9.57 14.24
N GLY A 178 -5.94 -9.07 13.01
CA GLY A 178 -6.77 -9.43 11.87
C GLY A 178 -6.67 -10.90 11.44
N ILE A 179 -5.53 -11.56 11.71
CA ILE A 179 -5.34 -12.97 11.36
C ILE A 179 -6.41 -13.86 11.99
N TYR A 180 -6.80 -13.61 13.23
CA TYR A 180 -7.78 -14.44 13.95
C TYR A 180 -9.20 -14.36 13.39
N TYR A 181 -9.53 -13.33 12.62
CA TYR A 181 -10.88 -13.10 12.13
C TYR A 181 -10.99 -13.31 10.62
N THR A 182 -10.02 -12.79 9.87
CA THR A 182 -10.06 -12.73 8.41
C THR A 182 -8.83 -13.25 7.69
N GLY A 183 -7.79 -13.64 8.44
CA GLY A 183 -6.45 -13.84 7.87
C GLY A 183 -5.76 -12.51 7.52
N CYS A 184 -6.35 -11.38 7.94
CA CYS A 184 -5.92 -10.01 7.68
C CYS A 184 -5.81 -9.67 6.18
N SER A 185 -6.80 -8.96 5.65
CA SER A 185 -6.76 -8.41 4.31
C SER A 185 -5.98 -7.10 4.31
N MET A 186 -6.58 -6.03 4.84
CA MET A 186 -6.16 -4.62 4.73
C MET A 186 -5.93 -4.11 3.29
N ASN A 187 -5.96 -4.99 2.30
CA ASN A 187 -5.48 -4.78 0.94
C ASN A 187 -6.29 -5.64 -0.03
N PRO A 188 -7.17 -5.03 -0.84
CA PRO A 188 -7.99 -5.77 -1.80
C PRO A 188 -7.18 -6.60 -2.81
N ALA A 189 -6.01 -6.13 -3.25
CA ALA A 189 -5.18 -6.87 -4.20
C ALA A 189 -4.58 -8.15 -3.58
N ARG A 190 -4.15 -8.08 -2.32
CA ARG A 190 -3.64 -9.24 -1.55
C ARG A 190 -4.71 -10.32 -1.34
N SER A 191 -5.97 -9.92 -1.18
CA SER A 191 -7.07 -10.87 -1.04
C SER A 191 -7.56 -11.40 -2.39
N PHE A 192 -7.61 -10.53 -3.40
CA PHE A 192 -8.04 -10.87 -4.76
C PHE A 192 -7.14 -11.91 -5.44
N ALA A 193 -5.82 -11.77 -5.29
CA ALA A 193 -4.87 -12.62 -5.98
C ALA A 193 -4.99 -14.13 -5.67
N PRO A 194 -4.92 -14.59 -4.41
CA PRO A 194 -5.08 -16.01 -4.12
C PRO A 194 -6.51 -16.49 -4.39
N ALA A 195 -7.52 -15.62 -4.27
CA ALA A 195 -8.91 -15.95 -4.61
C ALA A 195 -9.06 -16.27 -6.10
N ILE A 196 -8.45 -15.46 -6.99
CA ILE A 196 -8.40 -15.72 -8.44
C ILE A 196 -7.67 -17.02 -8.76
N VAL A 197 -6.50 -17.22 -8.15
CA VAL A 197 -5.65 -18.38 -8.44
C VAL A 197 -6.27 -19.70 -7.94
N THR A 198 -7.03 -19.67 -6.86
CA THR A 198 -7.66 -20.86 -6.25
C THR A 198 -9.14 -21.03 -6.58
N GLY A 199 -9.81 -20.00 -7.09
CA GLY A 199 -11.24 -19.98 -7.32
C GLY A 199 -12.10 -19.78 -6.05
N ILE A 200 -11.50 -19.39 -4.92
CA ILE A 200 -12.20 -19.27 -3.62
C ILE A 200 -12.55 -17.81 -3.32
N PHE A 201 -13.85 -17.48 -3.38
CA PHE A 201 -14.39 -16.11 -3.21
C PHE A 201 -15.34 -15.94 -2.02
N ASN A 202 -15.19 -16.77 -0.99
CA ASN A 202 -16.07 -16.73 0.18
C ASN A 202 -16.01 -15.36 0.90
N ALA A 203 -17.18 -14.71 1.05
CA ALA A 203 -17.32 -13.38 1.64
C ALA A 203 -16.38 -12.31 1.06
N HIS A 204 -15.95 -12.46 -0.20
CA HIS A 204 -14.86 -11.67 -0.77
C HIS A 204 -15.11 -10.15 -0.76
N TRP A 205 -16.38 -9.75 -0.82
CA TRP A 205 -16.79 -8.35 -0.74
C TRP A 205 -16.28 -7.64 0.54
N VAL A 206 -16.11 -8.38 1.65
CA VAL A 206 -15.58 -7.86 2.92
C VAL A 206 -14.17 -7.29 2.72
N PHE A 207 -13.34 -7.99 1.94
CA PHE A 207 -11.94 -7.64 1.69
C PHE A 207 -11.77 -6.52 0.64
N TRP A 208 -12.88 -6.09 0.03
CA TRP A 208 -12.94 -4.88 -0.77
C TRP A 208 -13.54 -3.73 0.03
N LEU A 209 -14.79 -3.89 0.49
CA LEU A 209 -15.52 -2.80 1.15
C LEU A 209 -14.91 -2.41 2.50
N GLY A 210 -14.49 -3.37 3.33
CA GLY A 210 -13.87 -3.09 4.62
C GLY A 210 -12.64 -2.18 4.46
N PRO A 211 -11.62 -2.62 3.71
CA PRO A 211 -10.44 -1.80 3.49
C PRO A 211 -10.72 -0.47 2.79
N MET A 212 -11.56 -0.43 1.75
CA MET A 212 -11.85 0.80 1.00
C MET A 212 -12.59 1.85 1.86
N CYS A 213 -13.52 1.41 2.70
CA CYS A 213 -14.21 2.28 3.66
C CYS A 213 -13.26 2.78 4.75
N GLY A 214 -12.44 1.88 5.32
CA GLY A 214 -11.43 2.25 6.31
C GLY A 214 -10.43 3.25 5.78
N ALA A 215 -9.99 3.05 4.53
CA ALA A 215 -9.03 3.92 3.89
C ALA A 215 -9.60 5.30 3.53
N THR A 216 -10.84 5.34 3.05
CA THR A 216 -11.55 6.59 2.78
C THR A 216 -11.78 7.36 4.09
N LEU A 217 -12.23 6.68 5.15
CA LEU A 217 -12.42 7.32 6.46
C LEU A 217 -11.10 7.84 7.03
N GLY A 218 -10.02 7.06 6.97
CA GLY A 218 -8.69 7.48 7.42
C GLY A 218 -8.17 8.71 6.65
N SER A 219 -8.37 8.76 5.33
CA SER A 219 -8.03 9.91 4.49
C SER A 219 -8.83 11.16 4.87
N LEU A 220 -10.14 11.02 5.05
CA LEU A 220 -11.00 12.13 5.45
C LEU A 220 -10.65 12.64 6.85
N MET A 221 -10.44 11.74 7.82
CA MET A 221 -10.05 12.10 9.17
C MET A 221 -8.73 12.86 9.18
N TYR A 222 -7.71 12.37 8.48
CA TYR A 222 -6.40 13.02 8.48
C TYR A 222 -6.44 14.40 7.81
N HIS A 223 -7.08 14.52 6.65
CA HIS A 223 -7.03 15.74 5.84
C HIS A 223 -8.10 16.78 6.12
N PHE A 224 -9.17 16.45 6.87
CA PHE A 224 -10.24 17.41 7.15
C PHE A 224 -10.49 17.63 8.63
N ILE A 225 -10.04 16.72 9.51
CA ILE A 225 -10.26 16.82 10.96
C ILE A 225 -8.94 17.06 11.69
N LEU A 226 -7.95 16.20 11.48
CA LEU A 226 -6.72 16.21 12.27
C LEU A 226 -5.72 17.25 11.78
N ILE A 227 -5.34 17.17 10.51
CA ILE A 227 -4.33 18.06 9.88
C ILE A 227 -4.90 18.65 8.58
N PRO A 228 -5.86 19.59 8.68
CA PRO A 228 -6.51 20.18 7.51
C PRO A 228 -5.53 20.74 6.50
N ASN A 229 -5.71 20.40 5.22
CA ASN A 229 -4.92 20.96 4.12
C ASN A 229 -5.54 22.26 3.60
N THR A 230 -4.69 23.22 3.23
CA THR A 230 -5.07 24.56 2.72
C THR A 230 -5.54 24.55 1.26
N LYS A 231 -5.50 23.38 0.59
CA LYS A 231 -5.89 23.21 -0.81
C LYS A 231 -7.35 23.62 -1.01
N THR A 232 -7.56 24.60 -1.89
CA THR A 232 -8.87 25.07 -2.34
C THR A 232 -9.63 23.98 -3.09
N PHE A 233 -10.95 24.13 -3.23
CA PHE A 233 -11.76 23.18 -4.00
C PHE A 233 -11.29 23.06 -5.45
N SER A 234 -10.94 24.18 -6.08
CA SER A 234 -10.45 24.20 -7.47
C SER A 234 -9.13 23.44 -7.62
N GLU A 235 -8.19 23.60 -6.68
CA GLU A 235 -6.92 22.86 -6.70
C GLU A 235 -7.12 21.37 -6.54
N ARG A 236 -8.03 20.94 -5.66
CA ARG A 236 -8.37 19.51 -5.51
C ARG A 236 -8.91 18.91 -6.80
N ILE A 237 -9.82 19.61 -7.46
CA ILE A 237 -10.37 19.19 -8.76
C ILE A 237 -9.28 19.14 -9.83
N ALA A 238 -8.37 20.11 -9.85
CA ALA A 238 -7.25 20.14 -10.78
C ALA A 238 -6.29 18.96 -10.57
N ILE A 239 -5.96 18.62 -9.31
CA ILE A 239 -5.14 17.44 -8.98
C ILE A 239 -5.83 16.16 -9.46
N LEU A 240 -7.12 15.98 -9.16
CA LEU A 240 -7.88 14.80 -9.59
C LEU A 240 -7.93 14.65 -11.12
N ARG A 241 -7.94 15.76 -11.85
CA ARG A 241 -7.89 15.78 -13.33
C ARG A 241 -6.49 15.59 -13.92
N GLY A 242 -5.44 15.58 -13.09
CA GLY A 242 -4.05 15.58 -13.53
C GLY A 242 -3.61 16.90 -14.16
N GLU A 243 -4.28 18.00 -13.83
CA GLU A 243 -3.93 19.36 -14.29
C GLU A 243 -2.86 20.00 -13.39
N LEU A 244 -2.84 19.61 -12.10
CA LEU A 244 -1.82 19.95 -11.13
C LEU A 244 -1.16 18.66 -10.65
N GLN A 245 0.18 18.59 -10.69
CA GLN A 245 0.89 17.55 -9.95
C GLN A 245 0.86 17.95 -8.46
N PRO A 246 0.37 17.07 -7.58
CA PRO A 246 0.47 17.29 -6.14
C PRO A 246 1.95 17.16 -5.73
N GLU A 247 2.61 18.33 -5.70
CA GLU A 247 3.96 18.64 -5.23
C GLU A 247 5.16 18.17 -6.06
N GLU A 248 5.83 19.20 -6.62
CA GLU A 248 7.21 19.40 -7.08
C GLU A 248 7.86 18.26 -7.88
N ASP A 249 8.12 18.58 -9.15
CA ASP A 249 8.81 17.75 -10.13
C ASP A 249 9.96 16.98 -9.47
N TRP A 250 10.05 15.69 -9.81
CA TRP A 250 11.19 14.84 -9.47
C TRP A 250 12.53 15.51 -9.81
N GLU A 251 12.54 16.37 -10.83
CA GLU A 251 13.68 17.22 -11.19
C GLU A 251 14.03 18.24 -10.10
N GLU A 252 13.08 18.91 -9.46
CA GLU A 252 13.33 19.86 -8.36
C GLU A 252 13.79 19.17 -7.07
N ARG A 253 13.31 17.95 -6.80
CA ARG A 253 13.81 17.12 -5.68
C ARG A 253 15.23 16.60 -5.96
N ASP A 254 15.53 16.21 -7.20
CA ASP A 254 16.87 15.79 -7.63
C ASP A 254 17.85 16.98 -7.66
N ILE A 255 17.40 18.16 -8.09
CA ILE A 255 18.17 19.42 -8.01
C ILE A 255 18.48 19.77 -6.55
N ARG A 256 17.49 19.74 -5.65
CA ARG A 256 17.71 20.00 -4.22
C ARG A 256 18.62 18.97 -3.56
N ARG A 257 18.52 17.68 -3.94
CA ARG A 257 19.47 16.64 -3.49
C ARG A 257 20.88 16.88 -3.99
N ARG A 258 21.06 17.28 -5.24
CA ARG A 258 22.39 17.61 -5.79
C ARG A 258 22.97 18.84 -5.10
N GLN A 259 22.17 19.87 -4.88
CA GLN A 259 22.59 21.08 -4.16
C GLN A 259 22.96 20.80 -2.70
N SER A 260 22.22 19.94 -1.99
CA SER A 260 22.57 19.57 -0.61
C SER A 260 23.84 18.71 -0.52
N VAL A 261 24.11 17.88 -1.53
CA VAL A 261 25.37 17.12 -1.63
C VAL A 261 26.56 18.03 -1.96
N GLU A 262 26.39 19.05 -2.80
CA GLU A 262 27.43 20.03 -3.12
C GLU A 262 27.80 20.91 -1.90
N LEU A 263 26.80 21.34 -1.11
CA LEU A 263 27.01 22.11 0.13
C LEU A 263 27.74 21.33 1.23
N HIS A 264 27.71 19.99 1.18
CA HIS A 264 28.38 19.11 2.14
C HIS A 264 29.60 18.39 1.55
N SER A 265 30.05 18.77 0.36
CA SER A 265 31.30 18.26 -0.21
C SER A 265 32.50 18.77 0.61
N PRO A 266 33.44 17.91 1.05
CA PRO A 266 34.58 18.30 1.89
C PRO A 266 35.59 19.25 1.20
N HIS A 267 35.30 19.72 -0.01
CA HIS A 267 36.14 20.63 -0.78
C HIS A 267 35.79 22.13 -0.63
N THR A 268 34.71 22.49 0.08
CA THR A 268 34.32 23.91 0.29
C THR A 268 34.85 24.54 1.58
N ILE A 269 35.63 23.82 2.39
CA ILE A 269 36.40 24.44 3.47
C ILE A 269 37.73 24.93 2.87
N SER A 270 37.70 26.14 2.29
CA SER A 270 38.92 26.84 1.88
C SER A 270 39.78 27.15 3.11
N ARG A 271 41.10 26.99 2.93
CA ARG A 271 42.19 27.22 3.90
C ARG A 271 42.06 28.51 4.70
#